data_AF-A0A6P2DID9-F1
#
_entry.id   AF-A0A6P2DID9-F1
#
_cell.length_a   1.000
_cell.length_b   1.000
_cell.length_c   1.000
_cell.angle_alpha   90.00
_cell.angle_beta   90.00
_cell.angle_gamma   90.00
#
_symmetry.space_group_name_H-M   'P 1'
#
loop_
_entity.id
_entity.type
_entity.pdbx_description
1 polymer ?
#
loop_
_entity_poly.entity_id
_entity_poly.type
_entity_poly.pdbx_seq_one_letter_code
_entity_poly.pdbx_strand_id
1 'polypeptide(L)'
;MSDSPERMVAVVVRVASPGVPAFQLRKGEQGISVFDPAAVDPLLSEDEILAAFRPGSVVIYRSVAVIEEHGLQLEHTPGAESLPERLRIAHCEIGPGVGMDRPAFKVALRNLE
;
A
#
# COMPACT_ATOMS: atom_id res chain seq x y z
N MET A 1 7.17 -34.90 7.67
CA MET A 1 6.14 -33.90 7.38
C MET A 1 6.74 -32.59 7.80
N SER A 2 7.41 -31.94 6.85
CA SER A 2 8.08 -30.67 7.10
C SER A 2 7.01 -29.59 7.19
N ASP A 3 7.01 -28.84 8.29
CA ASP A 3 6.38 -27.51 8.33
C ASP A 3 6.94 -26.73 7.15
N SER A 4 6.16 -26.63 6.08
CA SER A 4 6.38 -25.61 5.07
C SER A 4 6.26 -24.30 5.83
N PRO A 5 7.30 -23.45 5.88
CA PRO A 5 7.15 -22.15 6.51
C PRO A 5 5.97 -21.50 5.81
N GLU A 6 4.94 -21.13 6.57
CA GLU A 6 3.91 -20.21 6.11
C GLU A 6 4.66 -19.12 5.36
N ARG A 7 4.56 -19.13 4.02
CA ARG A 7 5.00 -17.99 3.23
C ARG A 7 4.10 -16.88 3.74
N MET A 8 4.60 -16.07 4.67
CA MET A 8 3.92 -14.87 5.09
C MET A 8 3.56 -14.16 3.80
N VAL A 9 2.26 -14.09 3.52
CA VAL A 9 1.77 -13.41 2.33
C VAL A 9 2.22 -11.97 2.53
N ALA A 10 3.10 -11.49 1.64
CA ALA A 10 3.54 -10.10 1.69
C ALA A 10 2.29 -9.21 1.59
N VAL A 11 2.08 -8.36 2.59
CA VAL A 11 0.93 -7.46 2.67
C VAL A 11 1.40 -6.02 2.76
N VAL A 12 0.66 -5.14 2.10
CA VAL A 12 0.80 -3.70 2.23
C VAL A 12 -0.43 -3.11 2.90
N VAL A 13 -0.23 -1.96 3.54
CA VAL A 13 -1.23 -1.22 4.28
C VAL A 13 -1.50 0.11 3.60
N ARG A 14 -2.75 0.35 3.24
CA ARG A 14 -3.24 1.64 2.77
C ARG A 14 -3.96 2.35 3.90
N VAL A 15 -3.60 3.59 4.19
CA VAL A 15 -4.39 4.47 5.06
C VAL A 15 -5.45 5.19 4.23
N ALA A 16 -6.71 5.08 4.64
CA ALA A 16 -7.87 5.63 3.92
C ALA A 16 -8.82 6.42 4.84
N SER A 17 -9.64 7.26 4.22
CA SER A 17 -10.79 7.88 4.89
C SER A 17 -11.99 6.93 4.85
N PRO A 18 -12.73 6.75 5.96
CA PRO A 18 -13.94 5.94 5.97
C PRO A 18 -14.95 6.40 4.91
N GLY A 19 -15.58 5.44 4.23
CA GLY A 19 -16.62 5.70 3.23
C GLY A 19 -16.12 6.22 1.88
N VAL A 20 -14.80 6.29 1.65
CA VAL A 20 -14.18 6.64 0.37
C VAL A 20 -13.43 5.41 -0.16
N PRO A 21 -13.49 5.10 -1.48
CA PRO A 21 -12.66 4.06 -2.07
C PRO A 21 -11.17 4.25 -1.71
N ALA A 22 -10.56 3.21 -1.15
CA ALA A 22 -9.17 3.22 -0.69
C ALA A 22 -8.16 3.26 -1.85
N PHE A 23 -8.51 2.63 -2.98
CA PHE A 23 -7.67 2.50 -4.17
C PHE A 23 -8.16 3.43 -5.30
N GLN A 24 -8.24 4.72 -5.00
CA GLN A 24 -8.60 5.75 -5.98
C GLN A 24 -7.55 6.86 -6.02
N LEU A 25 -7.03 7.15 -7.22
CA LEU A 25 -6.12 8.27 -7.44
C LEU A 25 -6.82 9.61 -7.18
N ARG A 26 -6.19 10.46 -6.38
CA ARG A 26 -6.55 11.87 -6.21
C ARG A 26 -5.99 12.71 -7.36
N LYS A 27 -6.46 13.96 -7.46
CA LYS A 27 -5.98 14.90 -8.48
C LYS A 27 -4.48 15.14 -8.31
N GLY A 28 -3.70 14.81 -9.33
CA GLY A 28 -2.25 14.97 -9.35
C GLY A 28 -1.45 13.72 -8.95
N GLU A 29 -2.10 12.71 -8.35
CA GLU A 29 -1.44 11.46 -7.97
C GLU A 29 -1.10 10.61 -9.21
N GLN A 30 0.09 10.00 -9.15
CA GLN A 30 0.60 9.06 -10.15
C GLN A 30 0.48 7.60 -9.72
N GLY A 31 0.35 7.33 -8.42
CA GLY A 31 0.09 6.02 -7.84
C GLY A 31 -0.57 6.10 -6.46
N ILE A 32 -0.75 4.95 -5.81
CA ILE A 32 -1.38 4.84 -4.49
C ILE A 32 -0.32 4.59 -3.42
N SER A 33 -0.16 5.55 -2.52
CA SER A 33 0.73 5.44 -1.36
C SER A 33 0.27 4.33 -0.41
N VAL A 34 1.16 3.39 -0.10
CA VAL A 34 0.95 2.30 0.86
C VAL A 34 2.19 2.14 1.73
N PHE A 35 2.10 1.31 2.76
CA PHE A 35 3.22 0.97 3.64
C PHE A 35 3.42 -0.54 3.62
N ASP A 36 4.66 -1.00 3.50
CA ASP A 36 5.05 -2.37 3.75
C ASP A 36 5.50 -2.51 5.22
N PRO A 37 4.68 -3.09 6.12
CA PRO A 37 5.04 -3.19 7.53
C PRO A 37 6.29 -4.04 7.78
N ALA A 38 6.62 -4.95 6.86
CA ALA A 38 7.78 -5.83 6.96
C ALA A 38 9.09 -5.20 6.49
N ALA A 39 9.04 -3.99 5.92
CA ALA A 39 10.23 -3.26 5.48
C ALA A 39 11.04 -2.66 6.65
N VAL A 40 10.54 -2.72 7.88
CA VAL A 40 11.24 -2.24 9.09
C VAL A 40 11.13 -3.25 10.23
N ASP A 41 12.12 -3.23 11.14
CA ASP A 41 12.16 -4.08 12.34
C ASP A 41 12.13 -3.20 13.62
N PRO A 42 11.28 -3.50 14.62
CA PRO A 42 10.15 -4.42 14.56
C PRO A 42 9.14 -4.02 13.47
N LEU A 43 8.28 -4.96 13.06
CA LEU A 43 7.22 -4.70 12.08
C LEU A 43 6.39 -3.46 12.47
N LEU A 44 5.99 -2.65 11.49
CA LEU A 44 5.06 -1.54 11.78
C LEU A 44 3.72 -2.08 12.27
N SER A 45 3.26 -1.54 13.39
CA SER A 45 1.92 -1.81 13.88
C SER A 45 0.89 -0.89 13.21
N GLU A 46 -0.37 -1.33 13.22
CA GLU A 46 -1.50 -0.49 12.79
C GLU A 46 -1.58 0.81 13.60
N ASP A 47 -1.39 0.74 14.91
CA ASP A 47 -1.42 1.91 15.80
C ASP A 47 -0.33 2.92 15.46
N GLU A 48 0.90 2.45 15.16
CA GLU A 48 2.01 3.31 14.77
C GLU A 48 1.71 4.01 13.43
N ILE A 49 1.14 3.28 12.48
CA ILE A 49 0.70 3.86 11.20
C ILE A 49 -0.37 4.92 11.47
N LEU A 50 -1.47 4.58 12.14
CA LEU A 50 -2.61 5.48 12.34
C LEU A 50 -2.26 6.72 13.16
N ALA A 51 -1.31 6.65 14.09
CA ALA A 51 -0.84 7.79 14.87
C ALA A 51 -0.25 8.93 14.02
N ALA A 52 0.25 8.62 12.81
CA ALA A 52 0.79 9.62 11.89
C ALA A 52 -0.27 10.27 10.98
N PHE A 53 -1.52 9.79 11.02
CA PHE A 53 -2.60 10.27 10.16
C PHE A 53 -3.72 10.94 10.95
N ARG A 54 -4.68 11.52 10.22
CA ARG A 54 -5.78 12.26 10.83
C ARG A 54 -6.66 11.30 11.66
N PRO A 55 -7.20 11.75 12.82
CA PRO A 55 -8.15 10.97 13.59
C PRO A 55 -9.32 10.48 12.73
N GLY A 56 -9.71 9.22 12.91
CA GLY A 56 -10.76 8.56 12.12
C GLY A 56 -10.29 7.96 10.80
N SER A 57 -8.99 8.02 10.47
CA SER A 57 -8.43 7.23 9.38
C SER A 57 -8.52 5.73 9.69
N VAL A 58 -8.58 4.91 8.65
CA VAL A 58 -8.61 3.44 8.75
C VAL A 58 -7.49 2.82 7.93
N VAL A 59 -7.03 1.64 8.32
CA VAL A 59 -6.10 0.84 7.52
C VAL A 59 -6.84 -0.17 6.67
N ILE A 60 -6.35 -0.39 5.46
CA ILE A 60 -6.82 -1.42 4.54
C ILE A 60 -5.62 -2.27 4.13
N TYR A 61 -5.73 -3.57 4.35
CA TYR A 61 -4.69 -4.54 4.01
C TYR A 61 -4.92 -5.11 2.62
N ARG A 62 -3.85 -5.23 1.84
CA ARG A 62 -3.84 -5.96 0.56
C ARG A 62 -2.59 -6.79 0.41
N SER A 63 -2.75 -7.98 -0.16
CA SER A 63 -1.59 -8.80 -0.52
C SER A 63 -0.91 -8.22 -1.75
N VAL A 64 0.42 -8.32 -1.78
CA VAL A 64 1.23 -7.97 -2.95
C VAL A 64 0.85 -8.85 -4.13
N ALA A 65 0.54 -10.14 -3.90
CA ALA A 65 0.07 -11.05 -4.94
C ALA A 65 -1.20 -10.55 -5.65
N VAL A 66 -2.20 -10.07 -4.91
CA VAL A 66 -3.44 -9.54 -5.51
C VAL A 66 -3.17 -8.25 -6.29
N ILE A 67 -2.24 -7.42 -5.83
CA ILE A 67 -1.81 -6.22 -6.57
C ILE A 67 -1.21 -6.63 -7.92
N GLU A 68 -0.27 -7.56 -7.92
CA GLU A 68 0.41 -8.07 -9.12
C GLU A 68 -0.53 -8.79 -10.09
N GLU A 69 -1.51 -9.56 -9.57
CA GLU A 69 -2.55 -10.23 -10.37
C GLU A 69 -3.41 -9.25 -11.20
N HIS A 70 -3.56 -8.01 -10.71
CA HIS A 70 -4.24 -6.93 -11.45
C HIS A 70 -3.34 -6.20 -12.45
N GLY A 71 -2.10 -6.70 -12.65
CA GLY A 71 -1.10 -6.09 -13.51
C GLY A 71 -0.53 -4.79 -12.95
N LEU A 72 -0.70 -4.55 -11.64
CA LEU A 72 -0.11 -3.42 -10.94
C LEU A 72 1.27 -3.81 -10.42
N GLN A 73 2.07 -2.82 -10.04
CA GLN A 73 3.37 -3.06 -9.44
C GLN A 73 3.51 -2.26 -8.14
N LEU A 74 4.30 -2.79 -7.23
CA LEU A 74 4.68 -2.12 -5.99
C LEU A 74 6.10 -1.57 -6.14
N GLU A 75 6.26 -0.27 -5.97
CA GLU A 75 7.55 0.41 -6.06
C GLU A 75 7.92 1.01 -4.71
N HIS A 76 9.10 0.66 -4.18
CA HIS A 76 9.62 1.34 -3.00
C HIS A 76 10.00 2.78 -3.35
N THR A 77 9.37 3.72 -2.67
CA THR A 77 9.63 5.15 -2.84
C THR A 77 9.76 5.77 -1.45
N PRO A 78 10.76 6.62 -1.18
CA PRO A 78 10.86 7.27 0.12
C PRO A 78 9.59 8.05 0.44
N GLY A 79 9.01 7.80 1.62
CA GLY A 79 7.85 8.57 2.08
C GLY A 79 8.20 10.05 2.30
N ALA A 80 7.16 10.88 2.32
CA ALA A 80 7.29 12.32 2.54
C ALA A 80 8.06 12.64 3.83
N GLU A 81 8.88 13.69 3.82
CA GLU A 81 9.73 14.08 4.96
C GLU A 81 8.95 14.40 6.23
N SER A 82 7.67 14.76 6.10
CA SER A 82 6.76 15.03 7.22
C SER A 82 6.31 13.76 7.97
N LEU A 83 6.52 12.57 7.40
CA LEU A 83 6.19 11.31 8.06
C LEU A 83 7.31 10.92 9.04
N PRO A 84 6.97 10.20 10.13
CA PRO A 84 7.96 9.52 10.96
C PRO A 84 8.91 8.66 10.12
N GLU A 85 10.19 8.62 10.50
CA GLU A 85 11.26 7.94 9.75
C GLU A 85 10.89 6.49 9.38
N ARG A 86 10.33 5.74 10.33
CA ARG A 86 9.94 4.34 10.11
C ARG A 86 8.86 4.20 9.02
N LEU A 87 7.88 5.10 9.00
CA LEU A 87 6.87 5.14 7.93
C LEU A 87 7.46 5.59 6.60
N ARG A 88 8.48 6.48 6.61
CA ARG A 88 9.17 6.88 5.38
C ARG A 88 9.94 5.72 4.75
N ILE A 89 10.59 4.90 5.57
CA ILE A 89 11.34 3.71 5.12
C ILE A 89 10.37 2.66 4.58
N ALA A 90 9.26 2.42 5.27
CA ALA A 90 8.25 1.45 4.87
C ALA A 90 7.37 1.89 3.70
N HIS A 91 7.46 3.14 3.26
CA HIS A 91 6.61 3.66 2.21
C HIS A 91 6.87 2.98 0.86
N CYS A 92 5.78 2.67 0.17
CA CYS A 92 5.76 2.16 -1.18
C CYS A 92 4.66 2.87 -1.98
N GLU A 93 4.71 2.77 -3.29
CA GLU A 93 3.65 3.23 -4.19
C GLU A 93 3.15 2.07 -5.05
N ILE A 94 1.83 1.89 -5.10
CA ILE A 94 1.21 1.03 -6.13
C ILE A 94 1.14 1.86 -7.41
N GLY A 95 1.89 1.44 -8.41
CA GLY A 95 1.97 2.06 -9.73
C GLY A 95 1.34 1.23 -10.85
N PRO A 96 1.22 1.80 -12.06
CA PRO A 96 0.81 1.05 -13.25
C PRO A 96 1.88 0.02 -13.61
N GLY A 97 1.48 -1.18 -14.03
CA GLY A 97 2.42 -2.15 -14.59
C GLY A 97 2.93 -1.77 -15.98
N VAL A 98 3.87 -2.56 -16.48
CA VAL A 98 4.52 -2.33 -17.78
C VAL A 98 3.48 -2.25 -18.92
N GLY A 99 3.51 -1.15 -19.68
CA GLY A 99 2.62 -0.93 -20.83
C GLY A 99 1.18 -0.54 -20.46
N MET A 100 0.87 -0.40 -19.17
CA MET A 100 -0.45 0.00 -18.70
C MET A 100 -0.63 1.53 -18.85
N ASP A 101 -1.68 1.92 -19.57
CA ASP A 101 -2.06 3.33 -19.66
C ASP A 101 -2.86 3.81 -18.44
N ARG A 102 -3.05 5.13 -18.33
CA ARG A 102 -3.73 5.72 -17.16
C ARG A 102 -5.18 5.25 -17.00
N PRO A 103 -6.01 5.13 -18.06
CA PRO A 103 -7.34 4.53 -17.96
C PRO A 103 -7.32 3.09 -17.43
N ALA A 104 -6.47 2.22 -17.97
CA ALA A 104 -6.33 0.83 -17.52
C ALA A 104 -5.88 0.76 -16.06
N PHE A 105 -4.94 1.62 -15.67
CA PHE A 105 -4.48 1.72 -14.28
C PHE A 105 -5.60 2.06 -13.31
N LYS A 106 -6.46 3.03 -13.65
CA LYS A 106 -7.63 3.37 -12.83
C LYS A 106 -8.65 2.23 -12.75
N VAL A 107 -8.80 1.42 -13.79
CA VAL A 107 -9.67 0.23 -13.76
C VAL A 107 -9.08 -0.81 -12.83
N ALA A 108 -7.79 -1.13 -12.98
CA ALA A 108 -7.10 -2.10 -12.14
C ALA A 108 -7.16 -1.71 -10.65
N LEU A 109 -6.91 -0.43 -10.32
CA LEU A 109 -7.03 0.06 -8.95
C LEU A 109 -8.43 -0.13 -8.34
N ARG A 110 -9.50 0.13 -9.11
CA ARG A 110 -10.87 -0.09 -8.62
C ARG A 110 -11.19 -1.56 -8.35
N ASN A 111 -10.51 -2.47 -9.03
CA ASN A 111 -10.70 -3.91 -8.82
C ASN A 111 -9.93 -4.44 -7.60
N LEU A 112 -9.13 -3.60 -6.92
CA LEU A 112 -8.51 -3.93 -5.64
C LEU A 112 -9.45 -3.73 -4.43
N GLU A 113 -10.63 -3.14 -4.60
CA GLU A 113 -11.60 -2.95 -3.50
C GLU A 113 -12.18 -4.25 -2.98
#